data_AF-A0A8C3CP86-F1
#
_entry.id   AF-A0A8C3CP86-F1
#
_cell.length_a   1.000
_cell.length_b   1.000
_cell.length_c   1.000
_cell.angle_alpha   90.00
_cell.angle_beta   90.00
_cell.angle_gamma   90.00
#
_symmetry.space_group_name_H-M   'P 1'
#
loop_
_entity.id
_entity.type
_entity.pdbx_description
1 polymer ?
#
loop_
_entity_poly.entity_id
_entity_poly.type
_entity_poly.pdbx_seq_one_letter_code
_entity_poly.pdbx_strand_id
1 'polypeptide(L)'
;MAPGSWFSPLFITVIALGLQWPQEAATFPAMPLSNLFANAVLRAQHLHLLAAETYKEFERSYIPEDQRHTNKNSQAFCYSETIPAPTGKDDAQQKSDMELLRFSLVLIQSWLTPVQYLSKVFTNNLVFGTSDRVFEKLKDLEEGIQALMRHSLFSVFSKFGLLYSVRAHRNAAVAGPGYYAIIKFYSDRDASRAQRACNGQRLFQKSPLKVCVCTKQKGLQQQVLALNSNKCQELANHYLGFNGWSSRIITLQNVSGFDDENGDLGKILQKRSVKYLGAVEVTLPNHGVCTRGVGLGEADIENSEDPLEFVTATRRVQKLAVGKALSSAFQKILLVVLENGKVAVEYNHTQEEPTDSLTEEELKGLVQVNELPLEQFDLEEEVFSDLSFDDEFPSWGMPSN
;
A
#
# COMPACT_ATOMS: atom_id res chain seq x y z
N MET A 1 -47.86 -6.50 31.60
CA MET A 1 -46.80 -7.44 32.02
C MET A 1 -45.95 -7.74 30.79
N ALA A 2 -44.78 -7.11 30.72
CA ALA A 2 -43.79 -7.36 29.67
C ALA A 2 -42.71 -8.30 30.23
N PRO A 3 -42.19 -9.28 29.47
CA PRO A 3 -41.01 -10.01 29.88
C PRO A 3 -39.77 -9.19 29.45
N GLY A 4 -38.96 -8.82 30.43
CA GLY A 4 -37.70 -8.12 30.22
C GLY A 4 -36.65 -9.05 29.61
N SER A 5 -36.05 -8.60 28.51
CA SER A 5 -34.83 -9.19 27.95
C SER A 5 -33.63 -8.74 28.77
N TRP A 6 -32.95 -9.69 29.41
CA TRP A 6 -31.72 -9.46 30.16
C TRP A 6 -30.54 -9.50 29.18
N PHE A 7 -30.17 -8.34 28.64
CA PHE A 7 -28.87 -8.20 27.97
C PHE A 7 -27.78 -8.05 29.03
N SER A 8 -26.94 -9.07 29.14
CA SER A 8 -25.76 -9.09 30.02
C SER A 8 -24.80 -7.94 29.67
N PRO A 9 -24.26 -7.19 30.67
CA PRO A 9 -23.36 -6.06 30.43
C PRO A 9 -22.05 -6.43 29.72
N LEU A 10 -21.70 -7.72 29.67
CA LEU A 10 -20.54 -8.23 28.93
C LEU A 10 -20.73 -8.21 27.39
N PHE A 11 -21.97 -8.29 26.90
CA PHE A 11 -22.24 -8.21 25.45
C PHE A 11 -22.11 -6.78 24.91
N ILE A 12 -22.35 -5.76 25.74
CA ILE A 12 -22.22 -4.35 25.35
C ILE A 12 -20.73 -3.95 25.28
N THR A 13 -19.86 -4.52 26.10
CA THR A 13 -18.41 -4.26 26.04
C THR A 13 -17.73 -4.89 24.82
N VAL A 14 -18.21 -6.03 24.32
CA VAL A 14 -17.67 -6.65 23.09
C VAL A 14 -18.08 -5.86 21.84
N ILE A 15 -19.28 -5.29 21.81
CA ILE A 15 -19.73 -4.41 20.72
C ILE A 15 -19.03 -3.04 20.79
N ALA A 16 -18.78 -2.50 21.98
CA ALA A 16 -18.08 -1.23 22.15
C ALA A 16 -16.57 -1.31 21.84
N LEU A 17 -15.90 -2.44 22.12
CA LEU A 17 -14.49 -2.66 21.74
C LEU A 17 -14.34 -3.12 20.27
N GLY A 18 -15.37 -3.73 19.67
CA GLY A 18 -15.40 -4.07 18.23
C GLY A 18 -15.64 -2.87 17.31
N LEU A 19 -16.09 -1.73 17.87
CA LEU A 19 -16.30 -0.46 17.16
C LEU A 19 -15.18 0.57 17.41
N GLN A 20 -14.11 0.21 18.13
CA GLN A 20 -12.91 1.04 18.20
C GLN A 20 -12.11 0.85 16.90
N TRP A 21 -12.56 1.54 15.86
CA TRP A 21 -11.93 1.60 14.56
C TRP A 21 -10.50 2.15 14.71
N PRO A 22 -9.43 1.40 14.42
CA PRO A 22 -8.15 2.02 14.14
C PRO A 22 -8.33 2.71 12.80
N GLN A 23 -8.14 4.02 12.79
CA GLN A 23 -8.06 4.80 11.57
C GLN A 23 -6.74 4.49 10.86
N GLU A 24 -6.58 3.25 10.41
CA GLU A 24 -5.59 2.85 9.41
C GLU A 24 -6.24 2.98 8.04
N ALA A 25 -6.60 4.23 7.71
CA ALA A 25 -6.83 4.62 6.33
C ALA A 25 -5.46 4.66 5.66
N ALA A 26 -5.13 3.60 4.93
CA ALA A 26 -3.92 3.50 4.14
C ALA A 26 -3.85 4.66 3.14
N THR A 27 -3.16 5.73 3.56
CA THR A 27 -2.66 6.82 2.74
C THR A 27 -1.16 6.78 2.90
N PHE A 28 -0.42 6.64 1.80
CA PHE A 28 1.03 6.66 1.90
C PHE A 28 1.48 8.04 2.38
N PRO A 29 2.39 8.11 3.35
CA PRO A 29 2.97 6.97 4.05
C PRO A 29 2.11 6.65 5.28
N ALA A 30 1.64 5.40 5.37
CA ALA A 30 0.90 4.85 6.52
C ALA A 30 1.73 4.86 7.83
N MET A 31 2.94 5.41 7.79
CA MET A 31 3.95 5.38 8.82
C MET A 31 4.71 6.72 8.85
N PRO A 32 4.89 7.36 10.03
CA PRO A 32 5.66 8.59 10.16
C PRO A 32 7.08 8.46 9.60
N LEU A 33 7.63 9.55 9.06
CA LEU A 33 9.00 9.58 8.52
C LEU A 33 10.05 9.05 9.51
N SER A 34 9.90 9.38 10.80
CA SER A 34 10.76 8.89 11.89
C SER A 34 10.77 7.37 11.97
N ASN A 35 9.62 6.73 11.78
CA ASN A 35 9.47 5.28 11.88
C ASN A 35 10.02 4.60 10.62
N LEU A 36 9.82 5.19 9.44
CA LEU A 36 10.46 4.72 8.20
C LEU A 36 11.99 4.76 8.33
N PHE A 37 12.55 5.85 8.86
CA PHE A 37 13.98 5.96 9.11
C PHE A 37 14.45 4.96 10.16
N ALA A 38 13.76 4.84 11.29
CA ALA A 38 14.12 3.89 12.34
C ALA A 38 14.13 2.44 11.81
N ASN A 39 13.12 2.07 11.04
CA ASN A 39 13.04 0.74 10.42
C ASN A 39 14.17 0.50 9.42
N ALA A 40 14.50 1.48 8.57
CA ALA A 40 15.63 1.38 7.65
C ALA A 40 16.97 1.23 8.39
N VAL A 41 17.17 1.99 9.48
CA VAL A 41 18.37 1.90 10.33
C VAL A 41 18.47 0.54 10.99
N LEU A 42 17.38 0.03 11.59
CA LEU A 42 17.35 -1.29 12.22
C LEU A 42 17.67 -2.39 11.21
N ARG A 43 17.07 -2.34 10.01
CA ARG A 43 17.36 -3.29 8.91
C ARG A 43 18.83 -3.24 8.49
N ALA A 44 19.40 -2.04 8.33
CA ALA A 44 20.81 -1.86 7.98
C ALA A 44 21.77 -2.36 9.06
N GLN A 45 21.48 -2.11 10.35
CA GLN A 45 22.26 -2.60 11.48
C GLN A 45 22.23 -4.13 11.55
N HIS A 46 21.04 -4.73 11.40
CA HIS A 46 20.90 -6.18 11.37
C HIS A 46 21.69 -6.79 10.21
N LEU A 47 21.60 -6.21 9.01
CA LEU A 47 22.36 -6.65 7.85
C LEU A 47 23.87 -6.55 8.07
N HIS A 48 24.35 -5.48 8.71
CA HIS A 48 25.76 -5.32 9.06
C HIS A 48 26.24 -6.43 10.01
N LEU A 49 25.46 -6.74 11.06
CA LEU A 49 25.77 -7.82 11.99
C LEU A 49 25.81 -9.17 11.28
N LEU A 50 24.84 -9.44 10.42
CA LEU A 50 24.76 -10.68 9.65
C LEU A 50 25.96 -10.84 8.70
N ALA A 51 26.36 -9.77 8.01
CA ALA A 51 27.53 -9.76 7.15
C ALA A 51 28.83 -9.99 7.96
N ALA A 52 28.98 -9.33 9.11
CA ALA A 52 30.15 -9.47 9.98
C ALA A 52 30.27 -10.90 10.54
N GLU A 53 29.16 -11.51 10.96
CA GLU A 53 29.16 -12.89 11.47
C GLU A 53 29.46 -13.89 10.35
N THR A 54 28.84 -13.72 9.18
CA THR A 54 29.11 -14.58 8.01
C THR A 54 30.58 -14.52 7.59
N TYR A 55 31.18 -13.32 7.59
CA TYR A 55 32.60 -13.16 7.29
C TYR A 55 33.50 -13.86 8.32
N LYS A 56 33.25 -13.65 9.61
CA LYS A 56 34.03 -14.29 10.68
C LYS A 56 33.93 -15.81 10.63
N GLU A 57 32.74 -16.33 10.35
CA GLU A 57 32.52 -17.78 10.25
C GLU A 57 33.26 -18.38 9.05
N PHE A 58 33.27 -17.66 7.92
CA PHE A 58 34.07 -18.02 6.76
C PHE A 58 35.58 -18.04 7.08
N GLU A 59 36.11 -17.01 7.74
CA GLU A 59 37.53 -16.97 8.14
C GLU A 59 37.89 -18.13 9.09
N ARG A 60 36.99 -18.45 10.04
CA ARG A 60 37.19 -19.56 10.98
C ARG A 60 37.20 -20.92 10.30
N SER A 61 36.25 -21.14 9.40
CA SER A 61 36.03 -22.43 8.76
C SER A 61 37.04 -22.73 7.64
N TYR A 62 37.49 -21.72 6.90
CA TYR A 62 38.23 -21.93 5.66
C TYR A 62 39.63 -21.32 5.61
N ILE A 63 39.98 -20.40 6.53
CA ILE A 63 41.31 -19.75 6.55
C ILE A 63 42.11 -20.25 7.76
N PRO A 64 43.25 -20.94 7.56
CA PRO A 64 44.17 -21.33 8.65
C PRO A 64 44.68 -20.12 9.43
N GLU A 65 44.84 -20.24 10.75
CA GLU A 65 45.17 -19.11 11.65
C GLU A 65 46.44 -18.35 11.24
N ASP A 66 47.44 -19.10 10.75
CA ASP A 66 48.74 -18.59 10.30
C ASP A 66 48.62 -17.64 9.10
N GLN A 67 47.56 -17.79 8.29
CA GLN A 67 47.31 -17.00 7.08
C GLN A 67 46.32 -15.84 7.29
N ARG A 68 45.58 -15.80 8.41
CA ARG A 68 44.62 -14.72 8.70
C ARG A 68 45.30 -13.35 8.89
N HIS A 69 46.57 -13.34 9.31
CA HIS A 69 47.35 -12.12 9.55
C HIS A 69 48.03 -11.58 8.29
N THR A 70 48.37 -12.45 7.33
CA THR A 70 49.00 -12.09 6.05
C THR A 70 48.00 -11.66 4.99
N ASN A 71 46.79 -12.22 4.98
CA ASN A 71 45.73 -11.87 4.02
C ASN A 71 45.10 -10.47 4.24
N LYS A 72 45.34 -9.81 5.38
CA LYS A 72 44.89 -8.42 5.62
C LYS A 72 45.53 -7.40 4.67
N ASN A 73 46.63 -7.76 4.02
CA ASN A 73 47.34 -6.91 3.04
C ASN A 73 46.97 -7.22 1.58
N SER A 74 46.06 -8.16 1.35
CA SER A 74 45.54 -8.45 0.01
C SER A 74 44.57 -7.34 -0.38
N GLN A 75 44.85 -6.61 -1.46
CA GLN A 75 44.02 -5.53 -1.97
C GLN A 75 42.74 -6.14 -2.58
N ALA A 76 41.76 -6.43 -1.72
CA ALA A 76 40.48 -6.99 -2.12
C ALA A 76 39.64 -5.89 -2.77
N PHE A 77 39.45 -6.00 -4.08
CA PHE A 77 38.63 -5.06 -4.84
C PHE A 77 37.15 -5.28 -4.54
N CYS A 78 36.53 -4.36 -3.82
CA CYS A 78 35.08 -4.41 -3.61
C CYS A 78 34.37 -3.80 -4.83
N TYR A 79 33.32 -4.47 -5.32
CA TYR A 79 32.47 -3.94 -6.40
C TYR A 79 31.93 -2.52 -6.10
N SER A 80 31.81 -2.18 -4.82
CA SER A 80 31.37 -0.88 -4.32
C SER A 80 32.41 0.23 -4.34
N GLU A 81 33.70 -0.04 -4.61
CA GLU A 81 34.76 0.99 -4.63
C GLU A 81 34.55 2.05 -5.73
N THR A 82 33.79 1.72 -6.76
CA THR A 82 33.44 2.64 -7.85
C THR A 82 32.24 3.55 -7.50
N ILE A 83 31.57 3.31 -6.38
CA ILE A 83 30.44 4.12 -5.92
C ILE A 83 31.00 5.36 -5.23
N PRO A 84 30.61 6.59 -5.63
CA PRO A 84 31.08 7.84 -5.03
C PRO A 84 30.38 8.12 -3.68
N ALA A 85 30.33 7.11 -2.81
CA ALA A 85 29.77 7.22 -1.48
C ALA A 85 30.74 8.02 -0.59
N PRO A 86 30.22 8.82 0.36
CA PRO A 86 31.08 9.58 1.25
C PRO A 86 31.91 8.66 2.14
N THR A 87 33.23 8.87 2.15
CA THR A 87 34.20 8.04 2.88
C THR A 87 34.48 8.55 4.29
N GLY A 88 33.98 9.75 4.63
CA GLY A 88 34.19 10.38 5.93
C GLY A 88 33.04 11.28 6.34
N LYS A 89 33.03 11.66 7.62
CA LYS A 89 31.97 12.45 8.24
C LYS A 89 31.79 13.82 7.56
N ASP A 90 32.91 14.48 7.24
CA ASP A 90 32.89 15.83 6.65
C ASP A 90 32.34 15.81 5.21
N ASP A 91 32.67 14.80 4.40
CA ASP A 91 32.11 14.65 3.06
C ASP A 91 30.62 14.29 3.12
N ALA A 92 30.21 13.44 4.07
CA ALA A 92 28.80 13.10 4.27
C ALA A 92 27.95 14.32 4.65
N GLN A 93 28.46 15.20 5.51
CA GLN A 93 27.77 16.44 5.93
C GLN A 93 27.59 17.46 4.79
N GLN A 94 28.36 17.36 3.71
CA GLN A 94 28.26 18.24 2.54
C GLN A 94 27.31 17.73 1.45
N LYS A 95 26.70 16.54 1.64
CA LYS A 95 25.71 15.96 0.74
C LYS A 95 24.30 16.26 1.24
N SER A 96 23.33 16.29 0.32
CA SER A 96 21.93 16.32 0.72
C SER A 96 21.45 14.94 1.21
N ASP A 97 20.39 14.92 2.02
CA ASP A 97 19.77 13.67 2.48
C ASP A 97 19.39 12.75 1.30
N MET A 98 18.91 13.32 0.20
CA MET A 98 18.56 12.58 -1.01
C MET A 98 19.78 11.97 -1.70
N GLU A 99 20.91 12.67 -1.71
CA GLU A 99 22.17 12.14 -2.23
C GLU A 99 22.67 10.97 -1.36
N LEU A 100 22.58 11.08 -0.03
CA LEU A 100 22.93 10.00 0.89
C LEU A 100 22.03 8.77 0.72
N LEU A 101 20.71 8.96 0.60
CA LEU A 101 19.77 7.88 0.30
C LEU A 101 20.07 7.23 -1.07
N ARG A 102 20.46 8.03 -2.07
CA ARG A 102 20.87 7.53 -3.38
C ARG A 102 22.14 6.68 -3.31
N PHE A 103 23.17 7.14 -2.61
CA PHE A 103 24.40 6.36 -2.43
C PHE A 103 24.12 5.05 -1.70
N SER A 104 23.30 5.11 -0.65
CA SER A 104 22.87 3.93 0.11
C SER A 104 22.11 2.95 -0.79
N LEU A 105 21.16 3.42 -1.61
CA LEU A 105 20.41 2.57 -2.52
C LEU A 105 21.31 1.88 -3.55
N VAL A 106 22.22 2.63 -4.18
CA VAL A 106 23.16 2.09 -5.17
C VAL A 106 24.08 1.04 -4.54
N LEU A 107 24.52 1.28 -3.30
CA LEU A 107 25.31 0.31 -2.54
C LEU A 107 24.53 -0.99 -2.32
N ILE A 108 23.32 -0.92 -1.77
CA ILE A 108 22.48 -2.10 -1.54
C ILE A 108 22.20 -2.85 -2.85
N GLN A 109 21.85 -2.13 -3.93
CA GLN A 109 21.60 -2.72 -5.24
C GLN A 109 22.82 -3.42 -5.83
N SER A 110 24.02 -2.92 -5.57
CA SER A 110 25.26 -3.55 -6.05
C SER A 110 25.52 -4.94 -5.44
N TRP A 111 24.93 -5.23 -4.27
CA TRP A 111 25.08 -6.49 -3.56
C TRP A 111 23.98 -7.52 -3.88
N LEU A 112 22.86 -7.11 -4.47
CA LEU A 112 21.75 -8.04 -4.77
C LEU A 112 22.17 -9.18 -5.70
N THR A 113 22.78 -8.86 -6.86
CA THR A 113 23.20 -9.89 -7.83
C THR A 113 24.33 -10.79 -7.29
N PRO A 114 25.41 -10.25 -6.67
CA PRO A 114 26.44 -11.09 -6.06
C PRO A 114 25.90 -12.04 -4.98
N VAL A 115 25.03 -11.55 -4.09
CA VAL A 115 24.46 -12.40 -3.01
C VAL A 115 23.53 -13.46 -3.58
N GLN A 116 22.71 -13.12 -4.58
CA GLN A 116 21.86 -14.10 -5.26
C GLN A 116 22.65 -15.18 -6.00
N TYR A 117 23.81 -14.83 -6.55
CA TYR A 117 24.72 -15.81 -7.15
C TYR A 117 25.39 -16.68 -6.08
N LEU A 118 25.87 -16.06 -4.99
CA LEU A 118 26.50 -16.75 -3.88
C LEU A 118 25.55 -17.76 -3.24
N SER A 119 24.29 -17.39 -3.01
CA SER A 119 23.31 -18.31 -2.44
C SER A 119 23.09 -19.54 -3.31
N LYS A 120 23.05 -19.38 -4.64
CA LYS A 120 22.94 -20.50 -5.60
C LYS A 120 24.15 -21.43 -5.56
N VAL A 121 25.37 -20.89 -5.46
CA VAL A 121 26.61 -21.68 -5.48
C VAL A 121 26.84 -22.42 -4.16
N PHE A 122 26.37 -21.88 -3.04
CA PHE A 122 26.59 -22.45 -1.71
C PHE A 122 25.37 -23.12 -1.07
N THR A 123 24.33 -23.42 -1.85
CA THR A 123 23.06 -24.07 -1.45
C THR A 123 23.21 -25.32 -0.56
N ASN A 124 24.35 -26.00 -0.57
CA ASN A 124 24.57 -27.28 0.12
C ASN A 124 25.58 -27.26 1.28
N ASN A 125 26.16 -26.11 1.63
CA ASN A 125 27.08 -26.03 2.78
C ASN A 125 26.32 -25.51 4.02
N LEU A 126 26.28 -26.31 5.09
CA LEU A 126 25.71 -25.97 6.40
C LEU A 126 26.19 -24.61 6.97
N VAL A 127 27.30 -24.09 6.47
CA VAL A 127 27.92 -22.80 6.86
C VAL A 127 27.20 -21.58 6.24
N PHE A 128 26.51 -21.74 5.11
CA PHE A 128 25.90 -20.64 4.35
C PHE A 128 24.36 -20.62 4.35
N GLY A 129 23.70 -21.40 5.20
CA GLY A 129 22.23 -21.39 5.35
C GLY A 129 21.62 -20.02 5.73
N THR A 130 22.46 -19.02 6.01
CA THR A 130 22.09 -17.61 6.23
C THR A 130 22.04 -16.77 4.95
N SER A 131 22.58 -17.22 3.80
CA SER A 131 22.70 -16.39 2.59
C SER A 131 21.36 -16.02 1.96
N ASP A 132 20.38 -16.94 1.98
CA ASP A 132 19.03 -16.64 1.49
C ASP A 132 18.35 -15.58 2.37
N ARG A 133 18.63 -15.57 3.68
CA ARG A 133 18.19 -14.51 4.59
C ARG A 133 18.88 -13.17 4.28
N VAL A 134 20.14 -13.16 3.84
CA VAL A 134 20.85 -11.93 3.47
C VAL A 134 20.21 -11.28 2.23
N PHE A 135 19.83 -12.06 1.22
CA PHE A 135 19.18 -11.53 0.02
C PHE A 135 17.85 -10.87 0.36
N GLU A 136 16.98 -11.55 1.12
CA GLU A 136 15.70 -10.98 1.55
C GLU A 136 15.91 -9.72 2.41
N LYS A 137 16.88 -9.72 3.33
CA LYS A 137 17.18 -8.52 4.13
C LYS A 137 17.77 -7.36 3.32
N LEU A 138 18.52 -7.63 2.26
CA LEU A 138 18.94 -6.60 1.30
C LEU A 138 17.74 -6.04 0.54
N LYS A 139 16.79 -6.89 0.14
CA LYS A 139 15.55 -6.47 -0.52
C LYS A 139 14.66 -5.62 0.39
N ASP A 140 14.44 -6.07 1.63
CA ASP A 140 13.72 -5.31 2.66
C ASP A 140 14.34 -3.91 2.85
N LEU A 141 15.67 -3.80 2.83
CA LEU A 141 16.36 -2.52 2.98
C LEU A 141 16.30 -1.67 1.71
N GLU A 142 16.39 -2.28 0.52
CA GLU A 142 16.19 -1.60 -0.77
C GLU A 142 14.83 -0.88 -0.79
N GLU A 143 13.77 -1.60 -0.43
CA GLU A 143 12.40 -1.08 -0.37
C GLU A 143 12.25 0.01 0.68
N GLY A 144 12.84 -0.17 1.87
CA GLY A 144 12.85 0.83 2.93
C GLY A 144 13.51 2.15 2.49
N ILE A 145 14.65 2.07 1.79
CA ILE A 145 15.33 3.25 1.24
C ILE A 145 14.45 3.89 0.15
N GLN A 146 13.89 3.10 -0.78
CA GLN A 146 12.98 3.64 -1.81
C GLN A 146 11.75 4.32 -1.20
N ALA A 147 11.20 3.80 -0.09
CA ALA A 147 10.10 4.42 0.62
C ALA A 147 10.49 5.80 1.19
N LEU A 148 11.69 5.95 1.75
CA LEU A 148 12.22 7.25 2.20
C LEU A 148 12.41 8.24 1.04
N MET A 149 12.86 7.76 -0.12
CA MET A 149 12.96 8.57 -1.34
C MET A 149 11.57 9.04 -1.81
N ARG A 150 10.58 8.14 -1.85
CA ARG A 150 9.19 8.45 -2.20
C ARG A 150 8.57 9.44 -1.23
N HIS A 151 8.82 9.30 0.08
CA HIS A 151 8.37 10.24 1.10
C HIS A 151 8.96 11.65 0.89
N SER A 152 10.24 11.74 0.52
CA SER A 152 10.90 13.02 0.23
C SER A 152 10.25 13.72 -0.97
N LEU A 153 9.94 12.97 -2.04
CA LEU A 153 9.18 13.47 -3.18
C LEU A 153 7.77 13.90 -2.76
N PHE A 154 7.05 13.05 -2.03
CA PHE A 154 5.71 13.33 -1.54
C PHE A 154 5.66 14.65 -0.77
N SER A 155 6.58 14.86 0.18
CA SER A 155 6.64 16.08 1.01
C SER A 155 6.84 17.37 0.21
N VAL A 156 7.59 17.32 -0.89
CA VAL A 156 7.79 18.48 -1.76
C VAL A 156 6.56 18.72 -2.62
N PHE A 157 6.03 17.67 -3.24
CA PHE A 157 4.99 17.81 -4.25
C PHE A 157 3.57 17.94 -3.68
N SER A 158 3.32 17.45 -2.47
CA SER A 158 2.02 17.60 -1.79
C SER A 158 1.69 19.05 -1.45
N LYS A 159 2.70 19.94 -1.38
CA LYS A 159 2.53 21.39 -1.23
C LYS A 159 1.79 22.04 -2.40
N PHE A 160 1.78 21.39 -3.57
CA PHE A 160 1.08 21.90 -4.74
C PHE A 160 -0.36 21.41 -4.84
N GLY A 161 -0.69 20.27 -4.24
CA GLY A 161 -2.03 19.69 -4.29
C GLY A 161 -2.01 18.22 -3.92
N LEU A 162 -3.18 17.59 -3.90
CA LEU A 162 -3.32 16.18 -3.55
C LEU A 162 -2.69 15.27 -4.61
N LEU A 163 -1.84 14.36 -4.16
CA LEU A 163 -1.11 13.41 -5.00
C LEU A 163 -1.91 12.12 -5.14
N TYR A 164 -2.17 11.69 -6.36
CA TYR A 164 -2.78 10.39 -6.66
C TYR A 164 -1.75 9.27 -6.54
N SER A 165 -0.53 9.46 -7.05
CA SER A 165 0.57 8.49 -6.87
C SER A 165 1.95 9.10 -7.06
N VAL A 166 2.93 8.56 -6.34
CA VAL A 166 4.34 8.95 -6.43
C VAL A 166 5.18 7.71 -6.68
N ARG A 167 5.81 7.65 -7.85
CA ARG A 167 6.70 6.55 -8.24
C ARG A 167 8.08 7.07 -8.57
N ALA A 168 9.11 6.41 -8.02
CA ALA A 168 10.51 6.73 -8.28
C ALA A 168 11.16 5.54 -8.99
N HIS A 169 11.85 5.80 -10.09
CA HIS A 169 12.47 4.77 -10.92
C HIS A 169 13.92 5.14 -11.26
N ARG A 170 14.74 4.12 -11.48
CA ARG A 170 16.07 4.29 -12.05
C ARG A 170 15.95 4.57 -13.55
N ASN A 171 16.85 5.36 -14.09
CA ASN A 171 17.00 5.52 -15.54
C ASN A 171 17.27 4.15 -16.19
N ALA A 172 16.73 3.95 -17.39
CA ALA A 172 17.05 2.78 -18.20
C ALA A 172 18.56 2.68 -18.43
N ALA A 173 19.11 1.47 -18.57
CA ALA A 173 20.55 1.24 -18.72
C ALA A 173 21.17 1.99 -19.92
N VAL A 174 20.37 2.27 -20.95
CA VAL A 174 20.77 3.06 -22.13
C VAL A 174 20.91 4.56 -21.87
N ALA A 175 20.31 5.05 -20.78
CA ALA A 175 20.46 6.42 -20.31
C ALA A 175 21.53 6.46 -19.21
N GLY A 176 22.28 7.56 -19.13
CA GLY A 176 23.31 7.73 -18.10
C GLY A 176 22.75 7.56 -16.67
N PRO A 177 23.64 7.28 -15.68
CA PRO A 177 23.24 6.95 -14.32
C PRO A 177 22.38 8.06 -13.70
N GLY A 178 21.16 7.72 -13.29
CA GLY A 178 20.23 8.67 -12.71
C GLY A 178 18.89 8.03 -12.34
N TYR A 179 18.00 8.87 -11.83
CA TYR A 179 16.64 8.51 -11.44
C TYR A 179 15.67 9.50 -12.06
N TYR A 180 14.45 9.04 -12.30
CA TYR A 180 13.32 9.88 -12.62
C TYR A 180 12.14 9.51 -11.72
N ALA A 181 11.28 10.48 -11.47
CA ALA A 181 10.05 10.25 -10.72
C ALA A 181 8.84 10.55 -11.61
N ILE A 182 7.77 9.77 -11.43
CA ILE A 182 6.46 10.02 -12.00
C ILE A 182 5.55 10.40 -10.84
N ILE A 183 5.04 11.63 -10.86
CA ILE A 183 4.13 12.16 -9.86
C ILE A 183 2.81 12.43 -10.56
N LYS A 184 1.76 11.72 -10.13
CA LYS A 184 0.40 11.89 -10.64
C LYS A 184 -0.38 12.69 -9.60
N PHE A 185 -0.94 13.82 -10.00
CA PHE A 185 -1.88 14.60 -9.20
C PHE A 185 -3.31 14.19 -9.55
N TYR A 186 -4.25 14.44 -8.64
CA TYR A 186 -5.67 14.37 -8.97
C TYR A 186 -6.12 15.52 -9.89
N SER A 187 -5.44 16.67 -9.81
CA SER A 187 -5.76 17.87 -10.59
C SER A 187 -4.66 18.22 -11.59
N ASP A 188 -5.05 18.43 -12.86
CA ASP A 188 -4.15 18.94 -13.90
C ASP A 188 -3.60 20.34 -13.55
N ARG A 189 -4.41 21.17 -12.89
CA ARG A 189 -4.01 22.48 -12.40
C ARG A 189 -2.83 22.37 -11.43
N ASP A 190 -2.91 21.43 -10.48
CA ASP A 190 -1.89 21.27 -9.45
C ASP A 190 -0.61 20.65 -10.04
N ALA A 191 -0.74 19.71 -10.98
CA ALA A 191 0.38 19.21 -11.77
C ALA A 191 1.09 20.33 -12.55
N SER A 192 0.31 21.19 -13.21
CA SER A 192 0.83 22.34 -13.97
C SER A 192 1.49 23.40 -13.06
N ARG A 193 0.96 23.63 -11.86
CA ARG A 193 1.60 24.49 -10.85
C ARG A 193 2.90 23.90 -10.33
N ALA A 194 2.91 22.61 -10.00
CA ALA A 194 4.10 21.90 -9.56
C ALA A 194 5.20 21.92 -10.63
N GLN A 195 4.83 21.71 -11.90
CA GLN A 195 5.78 21.77 -13.02
C GLN A 195 6.40 23.16 -13.17
N ARG A 196 5.59 24.23 -13.19
CA ARG A 196 6.11 25.60 -13.32
C ARG A 196 7.02 25.99 -12.15
N ALA A 197 6.68 25.56 -10.94
CA ALA A 197 7.46 25.87 -9.75
C ALA A 197 8.76 25.06 -9.65
N CYS A 198 8.77 23.79 -10.09
CA CYS A 198 9.89 22.87 -9.86
C CYS A 198 10.83 22.73 -11.08
N ASN A 199 10.36 23.04 -12.29
CA ASN A 199 11.20 22.92 -13.48
C ASN A 199 12.38 23.92 -13.43
N GLY A 200 13.59 23.42 -13.64
CA GLY A 200 14.82 24.21 -13.54
C GLY A 200 15.28 24.48 -12.10
N GLN A 201 14.55 24.02 -11.08
CA GLN A 201 14.92 24.24 -9.68
C GLN A 201 15.80 23.12 -9.13
N ARG A 202 16.54 23.45 -8.06
CA ARG A 202 17.36 22.50 -7.29
C ARG A 202 16.54 22.07 -6.07
N LEU A 203 15.83 20.95 -6.16
CA LEU A 203 15.03 20.44 -5.03
C LEU A 203 15.86 19.57 -4.09
N PHE A 204 16.50 18.54 -4.65
CA PHE A 204 17.20 17.52 -3.87
C PHE A 204 18.69 17.40 -4.20
N GLN A 205 19.12 18.03 -5.29
CA GLN A 205 20.46 17.87 -5.85
C GLN A 205 21.01 19.23 -6.28
N LYS A 206 22.33 19.31 -6.44
CA LYS A 206 23.02 20.56 -6.80
C LYS A 206 22.73 21.00 -8.24
N SER A 207 22.38 20.08 -9.13
CA SER A 207 21.99 20.37 -10.52
C SER A 207 20.48 20.64 -10.65
N PRO A 208 20.07 21.54 -11.56
CA PRO A 208 18.65 21.84 -11.77
C PRO A 208 17.90 20.61 -12.30
N LEU A 209 16.68 20.40 -11.81
CA LEU A 209 15.80 19.32 -12.25
C LEU A 209 15.07 19.70 -13.54
N LYS A 210 14.87 18.72 -14.42
CA LYS A 210 13.98 18.85 -15.56
C LYS A 210 12.62 18.26 -15.18
N VAL A 211 11.58 19.10 -15.16
CA VAL A 211 10.21 18.68 -14.84
C VAL A 211 9.33 18.93 -16.05
N CYS A 212 8.70 17.86 -16.55
CA CYS A 212 7.83 17.91 -17.73
C CYS A 212 6.49 17.26 -17.38
N VAL A 213 5.40 17.84 -17.87
CA VAL A 213 4.08 17.21 -17.83
C VAL A 213 4.09 16.04 -18.81
N CYS A 214 3.66 14.86 -18.36
CA CYS A 214 3.59 13.68 -19.22
C CYS A 214 2.48 13.87 -20.27
N THR A 215 2.84 14.11 -21.52
CA THR A 215 1.89 14.21 -22.65
C THR A 215 1.49 12.85 -23.24
N LYS A 216 2.15 11.76 -22.80
CA LYS A 216 1.79 10.41 -23.21
C LYS A 216 0.55 9.96 -22.44
N GLN A 217 -0.63 10.27 -22.97
CA GLN A 217 -1.75 9.34 -22.83
C GLN A 217 -1.32 8.07 -23.55
N LYS A 218 -0.83 7.06 -22.82
CA LYS A 218 -0.85 5.71 -23.38
C LYS A 218 -2.31 5.47 -23.72
N GLY A 219 -2.63 5.27 -24.99
CA GLY A 219 -3.92 4.79 -25.46
C GLY A 219 -4.18 3.35 -25.02
N LEU A 220 -4.01 3.05 -23.73
CA LEU A 220 -4.87 2.07 -23.11
C LEU A 220 -6.25 2.73 -23.13
N GLN A 221 -7.27 2.01 -23.60
CA GLN A 221 -8.62 2.24 -23.12
C GLN A 221 -8.55 2.21 -21.60
N GLN A 222 -8.29 3.36 -20.98
CA GLN A 222 -8.43 3.52 -19.56
C GLN A 222 -9.94 3.53 -19.40
N GLN A 223 -10.52 2.33 -19.25
CA GLN A 223 -11.80 2.20 -18.59
C GLN A 223 -11.76 3.17 -17.41
N VAL A 224 -12.80 3.98 -17.26
CA VAL A 224 -12.89 4.91 -16.14
C VAL A 224 -13.08 4.05 -14.90
N LEU A 225 -11.97 3.51 -14.39
CA LEU A 225 -11.93 2.66 -13.23
C LEU A 225 -12.33 3.53 -12.05
N ALA A 226 -13.30 3.07 -11.28
CA ALA A 226 -13.75 3.79 -10.11
C ALA A 226 -12.60 3.90 -9.10
N LEU A 227 -12.52 5.05 -8.43
CA LEU A 227 -11.55 5.26 -7.36
C LEU A 227 -11.87 4.32 -6.20
N ASN A 228 -10.83 3.76 -5.58
CA ASN A 228 -11.02 2.96 -4.36
C ASN A 228 -11.53 3.84 -3.21
N SER A 229 -12.15 3.20 -2.22
CA SER A 229 -12.80 3.88 -1.09
C SER A 229 -11.84 4.81 -0.34
N ASN A 230 -10.60 4.39 -0.11
CA ASN A 230 -9.60 5.20 0.58
C ASN A 230 -9.29 6.51 -0.16
N LYS A 231 -9.08 6.42 -1.48
CA LYS A 231 -8.83 7.56 -2.37
C LYS A 231 -10.04 8.50 -2.45
N CYS A 232 -11.26 7.95 -2.45
CA CYS A 232 -12.48 8.76 -2.38
C CYS A 232 -12.56 9.55 -1.06
N GLN A 233 -12.29 8.89 0.06
CA GLN A 233 -12.28 9.54 1.38
C GLN A 233 -11.19 10.62 1.48
N GLU A 234 -9.99 10.35 0.96
CA GLU A 234 -8.89 11.31 0.94
C GLU A 234 -9.26 12.58 0.15
N LEU A 235 -9.84 12.40 -1.04
CA LEU A 235 -10.36 13.49 -1.86
C LEU A 235 -11.44 14.30 -1.14
N ALA A 236 -12.41 13.63 -0.54
CA ALA A 236 -13.49 14.27 0.19
C ALA A 236 -12.95 15.07 1.38
N ASN A 237 -12.03 14.48 2.16
CA ASN A 237 -11.37 15.17 3.27
C ASN A 237 -10.53 16.37 2.80
N HIS A 238 -9.84 16.26 1.67
CA HIS A 238 -9.00 17.34 1.15
C HIS A 238 -9.82 18.54 0.66
N TYR A 239 -10.92 18.29 -0.07
CA TYR A 239 -11.70 19.36 -0.71
C TYR A 239 -12.89 19.86 0.10
N LEU A 240 -13.56 18.96 0.84
CA LEU A 240 -14.76 19.27 1.61
C LEU A 240 -14.45 19.42 3.11
N GLY A 241 -13.30 18.92 3.56
CA GLY A 241 -12.95 18.81 4.96
C GLY A 241 -13.60 17.62 5.64
N PHE A 242 -13.03 17.18 6.77
CA PHE A 242 -13.52 16.04 7.54
C PHE A 242 -14.98 16.16 7.98
N ASN A 243 -15.47 17.38 8.23
CA ASN A 243 -16.86 17.65 8.59
C ASN A 243 -17.76 17.99 7.39
N GLY A 244 -17.22 17.97 6.16
CA GLY A 244 -17.96 18.34 4.95
C GLY A 244 -18.76 17.20 4.33
N TRP A 245 -18.52 15.97 4.77
CA TRP A 245 -19.18 14.77 4.27
C TRP A 245 -19.34 13.73 5.39
N SER A 246 -20.27 12.80 5.21
CA SER A 246 -20.39 11.62 6.08
C SER A 246 -20.86 10.41 5.28
N SER A 247 -20.62 9.22 5.82
CA SER A 247 -21.10 7.97 5.23
C SER A 247 -21.83 7.11 6.26
N ARG A 248 -22.90 6.45 5.85
CA ARG A 248 -23.69 5.52 6.68
C ARG A 248 -23.88 4.20 5.94
N ILE A 249 -23.55 3.08 6.59
CA ILE A 249 -23.88 1.75 6.09
C ILE A 249 -25.39 1.54 6.29
N ILE A 250 -26.11 1.31 5.19
CA ILE A 250 -27.56 1.07 5.21
C ILE A 250 -27.82 -0.42 5.49
N THR A 251 -27.12 -1.29 4.78
CA THR A 251 -27.25 -2.74 4.93
C THR A 251 -25.93 -3.44 4.61
N LEU A 252 -25.70 -4.57 5.27
CA LEU A 252 -24.59 -5.48 5.03
C LEU A 252 -25.10 -6.90 5.24
N GLN A 253 -25.26 -7.65 4.16
CA GLN A 253 -25.92 -8.96 4.17
C GLN A 253 -25.02 -10.03 3.57
N ASN A 254 -25.05 -11.21 4.17
CA ASN A 254 -24.40 -12.38 3.61
C ASN A 254 -25.28 -12.94 2.49
N VAL A 255 -24.70 -13.08 1.30
CA VAL A 255 -25.35 -13.63 0.10
C VAL A 255 -24.60 -14.87 -0.41
N SER A 256 -23.80 -15.52 0.44
CA SER A 256 -23.18 -16.82 0.14
C SER A 256 -24.25 -17.89 -0.08
N GLY A 257 -24.21 -18.62 -1.20
CA GLY A 257 -25.10 -19.75 -1.48
C GLY A 257 -26.23 -19.52 -2.49
N PHE A 258 -26.25 -18.37 -3.18
CA PHE A 258 -27.21 -18.09 -4.27
C PHE A 258 -26.71 -18.49 -5.67
N ASP A 259 -25.52 -19.10 -5.82
CA ASP A 259 -24.95 -19.45 -7.13
C ASP A 259 -25.37 -20.84 -7.66
N ASP A 260 -26.11 -21.64 -6.90
CA ASP A 260 -26.25 -23.09 -7.13
C ASP A 260 -27.40 -23.53 -8.07
N GLU A 261 -28.09 -22.62 -8.78
CA GLU A 261 -29.22 -23.03 -9.64
C GLU A 261 -28.88 -23.25 -11.12
N ASN A 262 -27.68 -22.92 -11.59
CA ASN A 262 -27.30 -23.09 -13.01
C ASN A 262 -26.01 -23.89 -13.21
N GLY A 263 -26.12 -25.23 -13.29
CA GLY A 263 -25.22 -26.03 -14.14
C GLY A 263 -24.48 -27.20 -13.47
N ASP A 264 -24.96 -28.39 -13.78
CA ASP A 264 -24.25 -29.67 -13.88
C ASP A 264 -23.68 -30.37 -12.63
N LEU A 265 -24.47 -31.37 -12.24
CA LEU A 265 -24.13 -32.63 -11.60
C LEU A 265 -22.79 -33.24 -12.09
N GLY A 266 -21.66 -32.91 -11.45
CA GLY A 266 -20.43 -33.67 -11.68
C GLY A 266 -19.13 -33.05 -11.18
N LYS A 267 -18.78 -33.33 -9.91
CA LYS A 267 -17.40 -33.29 -9.36
C LYS A 267 -16.59 -32.00 -9.62
N ILE A 268 -16.75 -30.99 -8.79
CA ILE A 268 -15.68 -30.00 -8.55
C ILE A 268 -15.60 -29.79 -7.03
N LEU A 269 -14.39 -29.82 -6.47
CA LEU A 269 -14.13 -29.56 -5.06
C LEU A 269 -14.91 -28.31 -4.62
N GLN A 270 -15.70 -28.44 -3.56
CA GLN A 270 -16.50 -27.36 -2.95
C GLN A 270 -15.60 -26.23 -2.46
N LYS A 271 -15.20 -25.35 -3.38
CA LYS A 271 -14.63 -24.04 -3.04
C LYS A 271 -15.79 -23.19 -2.57
N ARG A 272 -16.02 -23.13 -1.25
CA ARG A 272 -17.05 -22.27 -0.68
C ARG A 272 -16.57 -20.82 -0.80
N SER A 273 -17.22 -20.03 -1.63
CA SER A 273 -16.99 -18.58 -1.66
C SER A 273 -17.89 -17.89 -0.62
N VAL A 274 -17.33 -16.89 0.05
CA VAL A 274 -18.09 -16.01 0.95
C VAL A 274 -18.39 -14.73 0.19
N LYS A 275 -19.68 -14.38 0.13
CA LYS A 275 -20.18 -13.21 -0.59
C LYS A 275 -20.96 -12.31 0.35
N TYR A 276 -20.64 -11.02 0.37
CA TYR A 276 -21.41 -10.02 1.09
C TYR A 276 -21.84 -8.88 0.18
N LEU A 277 -23.10 -8.51 0.29
CA LEU A 277 -23.66 -7.32 -0.32
C LEU A 277 -23.72 -6.20 0.71
N GLY A 278 -23.13 -5.06 0.39
CA GLY A 278 -23.19 -3.84 1.19
C GLY A 278 -23.89 -2.72 0.43
N ALA A 279 -24.69 -1.92 1.13
CA ALA A 279 -25.17 -0.64 0.61
C ALA A 279 -24.79 0.49 1.57
N VAL A 280 -24.29 1.58 1.01
CA VAL A 280 -23.78 2.74 1.75
C VAL A 280 -24.41 4.01 1.21
N GLU A 281 -24.76 4.92 2.09
CA GLU A 281 -25.16 6.29 1.77
C GLU A 281 -24.02 7.25 2.08
N VAL A 282 -23.74 8.17 1.17
CA VAL A 282 -22.80 9.28 1.34
C VAL A 282 -23.59 10.59 1.30
N THR A 283 -23.39 11.43 2.30
CA THR A 283 -24.09 12.71 2.44
C THR A 283 -23.12 13.88 2.53
N LEU A 284 -23.43 14.95 1.81
CA LEU A 284 -22.68 16.19 1.77
C LEU A 284 -23.64 17.33 2.15
N PRO A 285 -23.89 17.55 3.45
CA PRO A 285 -24.98 18.38 3.92
C PRO A 285 -24.88 19.82 3.42
N ASN A 286 -23.66 20.37 3.35
CA ASN A 286 -23.42 21.74 2.90
C ASN A 286 -23.70 21.97 1.41
N HIS A 287 -23.81 20.90 0.63
CA HIS A 287 -24.07 20.92 -0.80
C HIS A 287 -25.43 20.34 -1.16
N GLY A 288 -26.20 19.83 -0.18
CA GLY A 288 -27.50 19.20 -0.41
C GLY A 288 -27.42 17.92 -1.25
N VAL A 289 -26.25 17.27 -1.32
CA VAL A 289 -26.04 16.05 -2.11
C VAL A 289 -26.11 14.83 -1.19
N CYS A 290 -26.87 13.83 -1.61
CA CYS A 290 -26.96 12.53 -0.97
C CYS A 290 -26.90 11.48 -2.08
N THR A 291 -25.96 10.56 -2.01
CA THR A 291 -25.79 9.48 -2.99
C THR A 291 -25.76 8.14 -2.28
N ARG A 292 -26.21 7.08 -2.96
CA ARG A 292 -26.14 5.71 -2.44
C ARG A 292 -25.31 4.86 -3.38
N GLY A 293 -24.67 3.85 -2.84
CA GLY A 293 -23.86 2.92 -3.61
C GLY A 293 -24.01 1.52 -3.07
N VAL A 294 -23.86 0.54 -3.94
CA VAL A 294 -23.97 -0.88 -3.63
C VAL A 294 -22.66 -1.56 -4.03
N GLY A 295 -22.22 -2.54 -3.25
CA GLY A 295 -20.96 -3.24 -3.50
C GLY A 295 -21.04 -4.70 -3.08
N LEU A 296 -20.55 -5.58 -3.95
CA LEU A 296 -20.39 -7.01 -3.68
C LEU A 296 -18.93 -7.33 -3.35
N GLY A 297 -18.70 -7.76 -2.11
CA GLY A 297 -17.46 -8.40 -1.71
C GLY A 297 -17.58 -9.90 -1.96
N GLU A 298 -16.52 -10.50 -2.51
CA GLU A 298 -16.42 -11.94 -2.71
C GLU A 298 -14.99 -12.39 -2.40
N ALA A 299 -14.84 -13.53 -1.75
CA ALA A 299 -13.57 -14.22 -1.59
C ALA A 299 -13.77 -15.73 -1.57
N ASP A 300 -12.86 -16.45 -2.21
CA ASP A 300 -12.80 -17.90 -2.13
C ASP A 300 -12.13 -18.33 -0.82
N ILE A 301 -12.67 -19.36 -0.18
CA ILE A 301 -12.06 -20.01 0.98
C ILE A 301 -11.55 -21.38 0.55
N GLU A 302 -10.29 -21.66 0.85
CA GLU A 302 -9.65 -22.94 0.53
C GLU A 302 -10.02 -24.00 1.58
N ASN A 303 -10.00 -23.63 2.86
CA ASN A 303 -10.40 -24.52 3.95
C ASN A 303 -11.55 -23.96 4.79
N SER A 304 -12.78 -24.29 4.39
CA SER A 304 -14.00 -23.83 5.10
C SER A 304 -14.17 -24.42 6.51
N GLU A 305 -13.37 -25.41 6.88
CA GLU A 305 -13.42 -26.04 8.21
C GLU A 305 -12.52 -25.34 9.23
N ASP A 306 -11.58 -24.49 8.80
CA ASP A 306 -10.80 -23.64 9.72
C ASP A 306 -11.64 -22.42 10.14
N PRO A 307 -12.05 -22.31 11.42
CA PRO A 307 -12.81 -21.16 11.89
C PRO A 307 -12.06 -19.84 11.76
N LEU A 308 -10.72 -19.86 11.84
CA LEU A 308 -9.91 -18.65 11.77
C LEU A 308 -9.82 -18.10 10.33
N GLU A 309 -9.59 -18.98 9.34
CA GLU A 309 -9.63 -18.63 7.92
C GLU A 309 -11.00 -18.08 7.55
N PHE A 310 -12.08 -18.75 7.97
CA PHE A 310 -13.45 -18.32 7.67
C PHE A 310 -13.78 -16.93 8.25
N VAL A 311 -13.43 -16.67 9.51
CA VAL A 311 -13.68 -15.37 10.15
C VAL A 311 -12.84 -14.27 9.50
N THR A 312 -11.57 -14.57 9.17
CA THR A 312 -10.67 -13.62 8.50
C THR A 312 -11.16 -13.27 7.10
N ALA A 313 -11.55 -14.28 6.32
CA ALA A 313 -12.13 -14.11 5.00
C ALA A 313 -13.45 -13.31 5.08
N THR A 314 -14.36 -13.69 5.98
CA THR A 314 -15.63 -12.97 6.20
C THR A 314 -15.40 -11.50 6.49
N ARG A 315 -14.48 -11.17 7.41
CA ARG A 315 -14.15 -9.77 7.75
C ARG A 315 -13.60 -9.01 6.52
N ARG A 316 -12.71 -9.64 5.75
CA ARG A 316 -12.15 -9.06 4.52
C ARG A 316 -13.24 -8.79 3.48
N VAL A 317 -14.14 -9.76 3.25
CA VAL A 317 -15.26 -9.68 2.31
C VAL A 317 -16.25 -8.59 2.70
N GLN A 318 -16.61 -8.50 3.99
CA GLN A 318 -17.46 -7.43 4.51
C GLN A 318 -16.84 -6.05 4.28
N LYS A 319 -15.55 -5.89 4.60
CA LYS A 319 -14.81 -4.63 4.37
C LYS A 319 -14.75 -4.28 2.88
N LEU A 320 -14.55 -5.28 2.03
CA LEU A 320 -14.53 -5.12 0.58
C LEU A 320 -15.90 -4.69 0.03
N ALA A 321 -17.00 -5.31 0.48
CA ALA A 321 -18.36 -4.97 0.10
C ALA A 321 -18.69 -3.51 0.44
N VAL A 322 -18.42 -3.09 1.69
CA VAL A 322 -18.62 -1.71 2.14
C VAL A 322 -17.71 -0.75 1.38
N GLY A 323 -16.45 -1.12 1.13
CA GLY A 323 -15.51 -0.30 0.36
C GLY A 323 -15.98 -0.08 -1.08
N LYS A 324 -16.44 -1.13 -1.76
CA LYS A 324 -17.03 -1.06 -3.10
C LYS A 324 -18.29 -0.20 -3.12
N ALA A 325 -19.18 -0.38 -2.15
CA ALA A 325 -20.39 0.42 -2.01
C ALA A 325 -20.08 1.91 -1.81
N LEU A 326 -19.07 2.23 -0.99
CA LEU A 326 -18.62 3.61 -0.80
C LEU A 326 -18.04 4.20 -2.09
N SER A 327 -17.19 3.46 -2.80
CA SER A 327 -16.66 3.87 -4.11
C SER A 327 -17.78 4.16 -5.13
N SER A 328 -18.76 3.26 -5.22
CA SER A 328 -19.95 3.42 -6.07
C SER A 328 -20.74 4.69 -5.71
N ALA A 329 -20.95 4.97 -4.42
CA ALA A 329 -21.64 6.20 -3.99
C ALA A 329 -20.86 7.47 -4.36
N PHE A 330 -19.53 7.46 -4.24
CA PHE A 330 -18.68 8.60 -4.60
C PHE A 330 -18.55 8.81 -6.12
N GLN A 331 -18.68 7.76 -6.93
CA GLN A 331 -18.60 7.85 -8.39
C GLN A 331 -19.69 8.77 -8.98
N LYS A 332 -20.82 8.88 -8.28
CA LYS A 332 -21.95 9.77 -8.62
C LYS A 332 -21.69 11.24 -8.25
N ILE A 333 -20.58 11.56 -7.61
CA ILE A 333 -20.25 12.90 -7.12
C ILE A 333 -19.17 13.53 -7.99
N LEU A 334 -19.45 14.72 -8.53
CA LEU A 334 -18.49 15.56 -9.26
C LEU A 334 -18.01 16.70 -8.36
N LEU A 335 -16.70 16.76 -8.14
CA LEU A 335 -16.06 17.88 -7.46
C LEU A 335 -15.53 18.88 -8.50
N VAL A 336 -16.15 20.05 -8.57
CA VAL A 336 -15.72 21.15 -9.46
C VAL A 336 -14.87 22.12 -8.65
N VAL A 337 -13.57 22.14 -8.91
CA VAL A 337 -12.61 22.98 -8.17
C VAL A 337 -12.22 24.20 -8.99
N LEU A 338 -12.68 25.37 -8.56
CA LEU A 338 -12.41 26.65 -9.22
C LEU A 338 -10.98 27.16 -8.94
N GLU A 339 -10.50 28.09 -9.75
CA GLU A 339 -9.14 28.66 -9.64
C GLU A 339 -8.89 29.38 -8.31
N ASN A 340 -9.93 29.95 -7.70
CA ASN A 340 -9.86 30.62 -6.41
C ASN A 340 -9.88 29.64 -5.22
N GLY A 341 -9.86 28.33 -5.46
CA GLY A 341 -9.90 27.29 -4.44
C GLY A 341 -11.30 26.95 -3.93
N LYS A 342 -12.36 27.58 -4.43
CA LYS A 342 -13.74 27.18 -4.10
C LYS A 342 -14.08 25.85 -4.76
N VAL A 343 -14.79 25.01 -4.01
CA VAL A 343 -15.25 23.70 -4.48
C VAL A 343 -16.78 23.76 -4.57
N ALA A 344 -17.31 23.41 -5.73
CA ALA A 344 -18.71 23.11 -5.92
C ALA A 344 -18.86 21.60 -6.08
N VAL A 345 -19.99 21.06 -5.64
CA VAL A 345 -20.30 19.65 -5.75
C VAL A 345 -21.56 19.48 -6.57
N GLU A 346 -21.48 18.66 -7.60
CA GLU A 346 -22.59 18.34 -8.48
C GLU A 346 -22.84 16.83 -8.51
N TYR A 347 -24.11 16.46 -8.70
CA TYR A 347 -24.49 15.06 -8.91
C TYR A 347 -24.29 14.69 -10.38
N ASN A 348 -23.61 13.58 -10.64
CA ASN A 348 -23.40 13.08 -11.99
C ASN A 348 -24.65 12.33 -12.48
N HIS A 349 -25.46 12.98 -13.30
CA HIS A 349 -26.67 12.39 -13.86
C HIS A 349 -26.41 11.42 -15.03
N THR A 350 -25.15 11.24 -15.46
CA THR A 350 -24.83 10.36 -16.60
C THR A 350 -24.84 8.86 -16.25
N GLN A 351 -24.84 8.52 -14.96
CA GLN A 351 -25.08 7.17 -14.45
C GLN A 351 -26.37 7.19 -13.63
N GLU A 352 -27.54 7.18 -14.28
CA GLU A 352 -28.80 6.87 -13.58
C GLU A 352 -28.80 5.39 -13.19
N GLU A 353 -28.16 5.06 -12.07
CA GLU A 353 -28.45 3.83 -11.36
C GLU A 353 -29.75 4.01 -10.56
N PRO A 354 -30.69 3.04 -10.60
CA PRO A 354 -31.94 3.12 -9.84
C PRO A 354 -31.74 3.08 -8.32
N THR A 355 -30.51 2.92 -7.82
CA THR A 355 -30.17 2.77 -6.40
C THR A 355 -30.46 4.01 -5.55
N ASP A 356 -30.43 5.20 -6.12
CA ASP A 356 -30.65 6.45 -5.37
C ASP A 356 -32.14 6.81 -5.23
N SER A 357 -33.02 6.24 -6.08
CA SER A 357 -34.48 6.42 -5.98
C SER A 357 -35.16 5.41 -5.04
N LEU A 358 -34.46 4.33 -4.69
CA LEU A 358 -34.96 3.30 -3.78
C LEU A 358 -35.01 3.81 -2.34
N THR A 359 -36.09 3.50 -1.63
CA THR A 359 -36.26 3.77 -0.20
C THR A 359 -35.28 2.94 0.65
N GLU A 360 -35.07 3.35 1.90
CA GLU A 360 -34.20 2.60 2.82
C GLU A 360 -34.76 1.19 3.08
N GLU A 361 -36.08 1.07 3.13
CA GLU A 361 -36.83 -0.17 3.27
C GLU A 361 -36.67 -1.06 2.04
N GLU A 362 -36.71 -0.50 0.83
CA GLU A 362 -36.46 -1.23 -0.41
C GLU A 362 -35.01 -1.70 -0.49
N LEU A 363 -34.02 -0.88 -0.13
CA LEU A 363 -32.62 -1.30 -0.09
C LEU A 363 -32.34 -2.38 0.97
N LYS A 364 -33.11 -2.38 2.07
CA LYS A 364 -33.10 -3.46 3.06
C LYS A 364 -33.84 -4.72 2.56
N GLY A 365 -34.86 -4.56 1.70
CA GLY A 365 -35.77 -5.61 1.23
C GLY A 365 -35.53 -6.16 -0.19
N LEU A 366 -34.70 -5.53 -1.02
CA LEU A 366 -34.42 -5.88 -2.43
C LEU A 366 -33.65 -7.19 -2.63
N VAL A 367 -33.33 -7.89 -1.55
CA VAL A 367 -32.82 -9.27 -1.60
C VAL A 367 -33.98 -10.29 -1.61
N GLN A 368 -35.18 -9.88 -2.04
CA GLN A 368 -36.20 -10.80 -2.52
C GLN A 368 -36.49 -10.54 -4.01
N VAL A 369 -35.64 -11.17 -4.83
CA VAL A 369 -35.83 -11.50 -6.25
C VAL A 369 -36.12 -10.31 -7.17
N ASN A 370 -35.07 -9.67 -7.66
CA ASN A 370 -34.99 -9.28 -9.07
C ASN A 370 -33.52 -9.24 -9.46
N GLU A 371 -33.15 -10.06 -10.45
CA GLU A 371 -31.83 -10.03 -11.07
C GLU A 371 -31.61 -8.67 -11.74
N LEU A 372 -30.85 -7.79 -11.08
CA LEU A 372 -30.23 -6.66 -11.75
C LEU A 372 -28.88 -7.14 -12.30
N PRO A 373 -28.53 -6.86 -13.57
CA PRO A 373 -27.17 -7.05 -14.04
C PRO A 373 -26.28 -6.08 -13.27
N LEU A 374 -25.63 -6.55 -12.21
CA LEU A 374 -24.60 -5.78 -11.51
C LEU A 374 -23.35 -5.84 -12.39
N GLU A 375 -23.04 -4.73 -13.05
CA GLU A 375 -21.80 -4.60 -13.80
C GLU A 375 -20.61 -4.81 -12.84
N GLN A 376 -19.74 -5.74 -13.21
CA GLN A 376 -18.50 -6.01 -12.51
C GLN A 376 -17.57 -4.82 -12.75
N PHE A 377 -17.55 -3.87 -11.82
CA PHE A 377 -16.64 -2.74 -11.90
C PHE A 377 -15.23 -3.18 -11.54
N ASP A 378 -14.34 -3.15 -12.52
CA ASP A 378 -12.90 -3.19 -12.26
C ASP A 378 -12.54 -1.92 -11.45
N LEU A 379 -12.10 -2.11 -10.21
CA LEU A 379 -11.53 -1.05 -9.38
C LEU A 379 -10.03 -0.94 -9.69
N GLU A 380 -9.45 0.24 -9.51
CA GLU A 380 -8.00 0.34 -9.37
C GLU A 380 -7.57 -0.33 -8.05
N GLU A 381 -7.44 -1.65 -8.06
CA GLU A 381 -6.65 -2.39 -7.10
C GLU A 381 -5.18 -1.99 -7.31
N GLU A 382 -4.72 -1.01 -6.54
CA GLU A 382 -3.31 -0.98 -6.20
C GLU A 382 -3.06 -2.27 -5.42
N VAL A 383 -2.47 -3.24 -6.11
CA VAL A 383 -1.85 -4.42 -5.50
C VAL A 383 -0.89 -3.89 -4.45
N PHE A 384 -1.34 -3.85 -3.19
CA PHE A 384 -0.47 -3.79 -2.02
C PHE A 384 0.22 -5.16 -1.91
N SER A 385 1.08 -5.49 -2.85
CA SER A 385 2.09 -6.51 -2.66
C SER A 385 3.25 -5.89 -1.87
N ASP A 386 2.94 -5.41 -0.67
CA ASP A 386 3.86 -4.90 0.34
C ASP A 386 3.03 -4.68 1.61
N LEU A 387 3.45 -5.27 2.73
CA LEU A 387 2.82 -5.31 4.07
C LEU A 387 2.04 -6.62 4.41
N SER A 388 2.71 -7.76 4.30
CA SER A 388 2.47 -8.86 5.26
C SER A 388 3.19 -8.50 6.58
N PHE A 389 2.47 -7.89 7.52
CA PHE A 389 2.90 -7.88 8.92
C PHE A 389 2.44 -9.19 9.56
N ASP A 390 3.23 -10.23 9.41
CA ASP A 390 3.16 -11.39 10.31
C ASP A 390 3.98 -11.04 11.56
N ASP A 391 3.31 -10.45 12.55
CA ASP A 391 3.83 -10.32 13.91
C ASP A 391 3.78 -11.71 14.59
N GLU A 392 4.75 -12.56 14.30
CA GLU A 392 5.02 -13.77 15.09
C GLU A 392 6.13 -13.45 16.09
N PHE A 393 5.74 -13.01 17.30
CA PHE A 393 6.66 -12.89 18.43
C PHE A 393 7.18 -14.28 18.82
N PRO A 394 8.51 -14.56 18.79
CA PRO A 394 9.02 -15.80 19.33
C PRO A 394 8.95 -15.74 20.87
N SER A 395 8.16 -16.62 21.46
CA SER A 395 8.17 -16.87 22.90
C SER A 395 9.55 -17.37 23.31
N TRP A 396 10.32 -16.56 24.02
CA TRP A 396 11.52 -17.02 24.70
C TRP A 396 11.09 -17.90 25.88
N GLY A 397 11.21 -19.22 25.72
CA GLY A 397 11.13 -20.16 26.83
C GLY A 397 12.32 -19.95 27.76
N MET A 398 12.05 -19.48 28.97
CA MET A 398 13.03 -19.47 30.06
C MET A 398 13.35 -20.92 30.45
N PRO A 399 14.62 -21.31 30.63
CA PRO A 399 14.95 -22.61 31.17
C PRO A 399 14.64 -22.63 32.68
N SER A 400 13.79 -23.57 33.09
CA SER A 400 13.64 -23.96 34.49
C SER A 400 14.84 -24.82 34.91
N ASN A 401 15.40 -24.49 36.09
CA ASN A 401 16.49 -25.14 36.85
C ASN A 401 16.90 -26.57 36.47
#